data_AF-A0A3D5BP85-F1
#
_entry.id   AF-A0A3D5BP85-F1
#
_cell.length_a   1.000
_cell.length_b   1.000
_cell.length_c   1.000
_cell.angle_alpha   90.00
_cell.angle_beta   90.00
_cell.angle_gamma   90.00
#
_symmetry.space_group_name_H-M   'P 1'
#
loop_
_entity.id
_entity.type
_entity.pdbx_description
1 polymer ?
#
loop_
_entity_poly.entity_id
_entity_poly.type
_entity_poly.pdbx_seq_one_letter_code
_entity_poly.pdbx_strand_id
1 'polypeptide(L)'
;MKFFSRKTSRAADPVVDRLVRRIAEQNAIDASSDAKCAAALTEAVQAACDYARAMVDELGEPFVLDRKRATGSALGPILFDDRKDALDALRNSPKIRNVFADPHVRECVFLLTMHRREYVIFGTEIEGEMIRRDVMQDAVEFRDHNFSAAAPSLAELRDLLTENVVLFLADLAPERLRRDETVRTQIHHSEEMLKAQMKTLDYALRESRPFAAPTPLHAKVSQGTREMDGLLERLSTLSAKSDPMKCLQEVRDILLAPQHHVRLEAVEMQVGDFGVKSKTGKFIRFHECVLGDDERLAVFMASMDRDNALYLWPDLEG
;
A
#
# COMPACT_ATOMS: atom_id res chain seq x y z
N MET A 1 -40.01 -32.64 9.18
CA MET A 1 -38.94 -32.44 10.19
C MET A 1 -38.12 -31.23 9.75
N LYS A 2 -38.16 -30.15 10.56
CA LYS A 2 -37.48 -28.88 10.28
C LYS A 2 -36.00 -29.02 10.66
N PHE A 3 -35.10 -28.85 9.69
CA PHE A 3 -33.67 -28.73 9.96
C PHE A 3 -33.41 -27.36 10.60
N PHE A 4 -33.08 -27.37 11.89
CA PHE A 4 -32.60 -26.18 12.59
C PHE A 4 -31.21 -25.83 12.06
N SER A 5 -31.14 -24.75 11.29
CA SER A 5 -29.91 -24.01 11.03
C SER A 5 -29.38 -23.50 12.37
N ARG A 6 -28.32 -24.13 12.87
CA ARG A 6 -27.49 -23.55 13.94
C ARG A 6 -26.85 -22.30 13.35
N LYS A 7 -27.45 -21.13 13.59
CA LYS A 7 -26.70 -19.88 13.65
C LYS A 7 -25.68 -20.03 14.77
N THR A 8 -24.48 -20.48 14.41
CA THR A 8 -23.32 -20.42 15.29
C THR A 8 -23.09 -18.95 15.58
N SER A 9 -23.40 -18.51 16.80
CA SER A 9 -22.95 -17.23 17.33
C SER A 9 -21.43 -17.21 17.22
N ARG A 10 -20.90 -16.61 16.15
CA ARG A 10 -19.46 -16.32 15.98
C ARG A 10 -19.08 -15.47 17.19
N ALA A 11 -18.25 -15.99 18.08
CA ALA A 11 -17.73 -15.21 19.20
C ALA A 11 -17.12 -13.92 18.62
N ALA A 12 -17.39 -12.78 19.23
CA ALA A 12 -16.89 -11.49 18.76
C ALA A 12 -15.37 -11.57 18.70
N ASP A 13 -14.83 -11.37 17.50
CA ASP A 13 -13.41 -11.42 17.23
C ASP A 13 -12.76 -10.17 17.85
N PRO A 14 -11.87 -10.32 18.86
CA PRO A 14 -11.33 -9.18 19.59
C PRO A 14 -10.50 -8.26 18.69
N VAL A 15 -9.96 -8.76 17.58
CA VAL A 15 -9.24 -7.95 16.59
C VAL A 15 -10.21 -7.03 15.85
N VAL A 16 -11.36 -7.57 15.44
CA VAL A 16 -12.43 -6.82 14.74
C VAL A 16 -12.99 -5.74 15.66
N ASP A 17 -13.28 -6.06 16.92
CA ASP A 17 -13.81 -5.07 17.87
C ASP A 17 -12.83 -3.91 18.11
N ARG A 18 -11.52 -4.19 18.21
CA ARG A 18 -10.50 -3.15 18.32
C ARG A 18 -10.41 -2.30 17.06
N LEU A 19 -10.42 -2.92 15.89
CA LEU A 19 -10.37 -2.22 14.60
C LEU A 19 -11.59 -1.33 14.37
N VAL A 20 -12.79 -1.82 14.68
CA VAL A 20 -14.03 -1.02 14.60
C VAL A 20 -13.93 0.23 15.46
N ARG A 21 -13.48 0.09 16.72
CA ARG A 21 -13.29 1.25 17.61
C ARG A 21 -12.27 2.23 17.06
N ARG A 22 -11.11 1.74 16.63
CA ARG A 22 -10.03 2.56 16.08
C ARG A 22 -10.46 3.32 14.83
N ILE A 23 -11.11 2.64 13.88
CA ILE A 23 -11.62 3.25 12.65
C ILE A 23 -12.71 4.28 12.96
N ALA A 24 -13.63 3.98 13.89
CA ALA A 24 -14.66 4.93 14.29
C ALA A 24 -14.06 6.20 14.92
N GLU A 25 -13.08 6.06 15.81
CA GLU A 25 -12.37 7.16 16.45
C GLU A 25 -11.60 8.02 15.44
N GLN A 26 -10.85 7.40 14.53
CA GLN A 26 -10.05 8.11 13.52
C GLN A 26 -10.91 8.88 12.51
N ASN A 27 -12.12 8.41 12.23
CA ASN A 27 -13.02 9.01 11.24
C ASN A 27 -14.11 9.90 11.86
N ALA A 28 -14.05 10.15 13.17
CA ALA A 28 -15.08 10.87 13.92
C ALA A 28 -16.50 10.33 13.67
N ILE A 29 -16.61 9.01 13.47
CA ILE A 29 -17.89 8.33 13.26
C ILE A 29 -18.49 8.07 14.64
N ASP A 30 -19.63 8.69 14.92
CA ASP A 30 -20.36 8.46 16.17
C ASP A 30 -21.09 7.10 16.14
N ALA A 31 -20.31 6.02 16.18
CA ALA A 31 -20.82 4.65 16.27
C ALA A 31 -21.55 4.39 17.61
N SER A 32 -21.46 5.30 18.58
CA SER A 32 -22.15 5.18 19.86
C SER A 32 -23.60 5.66 19.82
N SER A 33 -23.92 6.56 18.89
CA SER A 33 -25.24 7.19 18.73
C SER A 33 -26.17 6.41 17.79
N ASP A 34 -25.63 5.67 16.81
CA ASP A 34 -26.43 4.88 15.85
C ASP A 34 -25.98 3.42 15.78
N ALA A 35 -26.79 2.54 16.39
CA ALA A 35 -26.59 1.08 16.39
C ALA A 35 -26.55 0.49 14.97
N LYS A 36 -27.23 1.10 13.99
CA LYS A 36 -27.21 0.66 12.60
C LYS A 36 -25.86 0.99 11.95
N CYS A 37 -25.29 2.16 12.22
CA CYS A 37 -23.96 2.55 11.76
C CYS A 37 -22.87 1.66 12.36
N ALA A 38 -22.96 1.37 13.67
CA ALA A 38 -22.03 0.45 14.33
C ALA A 38 -22.06 -0.95 13.70
N ALA A 39 -23.26 -1.53 13.53
CA ALA A 39 -23.40 -2.85 12.90
C ALA A 39 -22.87 -2.88 11.45
N ALA A 40 -23.14 -1.82 10.69
CA ALA A 40 -22.72 -1.66 9.32
C ALA A 40 -21.19 -1.54 9.16
N LEU A 41 -20.51 -0.87 10.10
CA LEU A 41 -19.06 -0.80 10.16
C LEU A 41 -18.45 -2.13 10.60
N THR A 42 -19.02 -2.78 11.63
CA THR A 42 -18.56 -4.10 12.08
C THR A 42 -18.62 -5.13 10.96
N GLU A 43 -19.70 -5.15 10.18
CA GLU A 43 -19.82 -6.03 9.01
C GLU A 43 -18.71 -5.78 7.99
N ALA A 44 -18.46 -4.51 7.66
CA ALA A 44 -17.44 -4.13 6.68
C ALA A 44 -16.01 -4.46 7.18
N VAL A 45 -15.70 -4.17 8.44
CA VAL A 45 -14.42 -4.53 9.05
C VAL A 45 -14.24 -6.05 9.12
N GLN A 46 -15.29 -6.81 9.45
CA GLN A 46 -15.22 -8.27 9.46
C GLN A 46 -14.92 -8.83 8.07
N ALA A 47 -15.55 -8.30 7.02
CA ALA A 47 -15.29 -8.70 5.64
C ALA A 47 -13.85 -8.40 5.23
N ALA A 48 -13.34 -7.21 5.57
CA ALA A 48 -11.95 -6.83 5.32
C ALA A 48 -10.96 -7.69 6.09
N CYS A 49 -11.24 -8.02 7.36
CA CYS A 49 -10.41 -8.93 8.16
C CYS A 49 -10.38 -10.35 7.57
N ASP A 50 -11.54 -10.87 7.16
CA ASP A 50 -11.62 -12.22 6.57
C ASP A 50 -10.82 -12.27 5.25
N TYR A 51 -10.88 -11.23 4.42
CA TYR A 51 -10.04 -11.10 3.22
C TYR A 51 -8.55 -10.96 3.55
N ALA A 52 -8.19 -10.06 4.46
CA ALA A 52 -6.80 -9.80 4.83
C ALA A 52 -6.13 -11.04 5.44
N ARG A 53 -6.86 -11.83 6.24
CA ARG A 53 -6.37 -13.11 6.76
C ARG A 53 -6.09 -14.11 5.65
N ALA A 54 -7.02 -14.29 4.71
CA ALA A 54 -6.81 -15.17 3.57
C ALA A 54 -5.57 -14.77 2.77
N MET A 55 -5.40 -13.46 2.52
CA MET A 55 -4.25 -12.90 1.83
C MET A 55 -2.93 -13.13 2.60
N VAL A 56 -2.94 -12.97 3.92
CA VAL A 56 -1.77 -13.21 4.77
C VAL A 56 -1.42 -14.70 4.86
N ASP A 57 -2.43 -15.58 4.87
CA ASP A 57 -2.24 -17.03 4.86
C ASP A 57 -1.60 -17.51 3.53
N GLU A 58 -1.91 -16.85 2.41
CA GLU A 58 -1.30 -17.13 1.10
C GLU A 58 0.22 -16.89 1.08
N LEU A 59 0.75 -16.01 1.94
CA LEU A 59 2.19 -15.75 2.04
C LEU A 59 2.99 -16.99 2.50
N GLY A 60 2.33 -17.98 3.11
CA GLY A 60 2.92 -19.26 3.48
C GLY A 60 3.70 -19.24 4.80
N GLU A 61 4.82 -19.97 4.83
CA GLU A 61 5.68 -20.08 6.02
C GLU A 61 6.93 -19.20 5.86
N PRO A 62 7.44 -18.61 6.95
CA PRO A 62 8.61 -17.75 6.89
C PRO A 62 9.85 -18.55 6.52
N PHE A 63 10.71 -17.97 5.67
CA PHE A 63 12.03 -18.54 5.43
C PHE A 63 13.02 -18.08 6.51
N VAL A 64 13.88 -18.99 6.97
CA VAL A 64 14.81 -18.70 8.06
C VAL A 64 16.02 -17.93 7.53
N LEU A 65 16.23 -16.71 8.04
CA LEU A 65 17.46 -15.95 7.88
C LEU A 65 18.45 -16.33 8.99
N ASP A 66 19.34 -17.25 8.65
CA ASP A 66 20.43 -17.69 9.52
C ASP A 66 21.78 -17.30 8.91
N ARG A 67 22.66 -16.71 9.72
CA ARG A 67 24.04 -16.41 9.34
C ARG A 67 24.90 -17.66 9.21
N LYS A 68 24.65 -18.68 10.04
CA LYS A 68 25.47 -19.90 10.15
C LYS A 68 25.10 -20.93 9.09
N ARG A 69 23.83 -20.98 8.69
CA ARG A 69 23.37 -21.79 7.56
C ARG A 69 23.35 -20.90 6.32
N ALA A 70 24.13 -21.24 5.30
CA ALA A 70 23.83 -20.75 3.96
C ALA A 70 22.36 -21.07 3.73
N THR A 71 21.55 -20.03 3.53
CA THR A 71 20.10 -20.14 3.45
C THR A 71 19.80 -21.27 2.47
N GLY A 72 19.25 -22.40 2.95
CA GLY A 72 18.90 -23.51 2.06
C GLY A 72 17.90 -23.08 0.99
N SER A 73 17.23 -21.95 1.27
CA SER A 73 16.46 -21.15 0.34
C SER A 73 17.38 -20.41 -0.64
N ALA A 74 17.19 -20.69 -1.93
CA ALA A 74 17.78 -19.96 -3.06
C ALA A 74 17.55 -18.44 -3.01
N LEU A 75 16.64 -17.97 -2.16
CA LEU A 75 16.19 -16.58 -2.10
C LEU A 75 17.24 -15.64 -1.52
N GLY A 76 18.05 -16.05 -0.54
CA GLY A 76 18.99 -15.15 0.15
C GLY A 76 19.90 -14.36 -0.82
N PRO A 77 20.67 -15.04 -1.69
CA PRO A 77 21.53 -14.38 -2.69
C PRO A 77 20.78 -13.67 -3.84
N ILE A 78 19.46 -13.86 -3.96
CA ILE A 78 18.62 -13.20 -4.97
C ILE A 78 18.02 -11.92 -4.37
N LEU A 79 17.67 -11.95 -3.10
CA LEU A 79 17.09 -10.81 -2.39
C LEU A 79 18.13 -9.74 -2.07
N PHE A 80 19.38 -10.12 -1.80
CA PHE A 80 20.44 -9.19 -1.42
C PHE A 80 21.63 -9.30 -2.38
N ASP A 81 22.12 -8.15 -2.84
CA ASP A 81 23.26 -8.06 -3.75
C ASP A 81 24.53 -8.67 -3.13
N ASP A 82 24.79 -8.35 -1.86
CA ASP A 82 25.83 -8.99 -1.08
C ASP A 82 25.42 -9.20 0.40
N ARG A 83 26.28 -9.94 1.11
CA ARG A 83 26.05 -10.26 2.54
C ARG A 83 26.12 -9.03 3.44
N LYS A 84 26.94 -8.04 3.10
CA LYS A 84 27.11 -6.83 3.90
C LYS A 84 25.83 -6.00 3.83
N ASP A 85 25.27 -5.82 2.64
CA ASP A 85 24.02 -5.09 2.43
C ASP A 85 22.85 -5.74 3.18
N ALA A 86 22.77 -7.08 3.17
CA ALA A 86 21.79 -7.82 3.97
C ALA A 86 21.92 -7.53 5.48
N LEU A 87 23.16 -7.53 6.00
CA LEU A 87 23.42 -7.27 7.42
C LEU A 87 23.15 -5.80 7.78
N ASP A 88 23.51 -4.86 6.92
CA ASP A 88 23.30 -3.43 7.13
C ASP A 88 21.80 -3.09 7.09
N ALA A 89 21.04 -3.68 6.16
CA ALA A 89 19.58 -3.57 6.13
C ALA A 89 18.95 -4.08 7.44
N LEU A 90 19.33 -5.28 7.89
CA LEU A 90 18.84 -5.85 9.14
C LEU A 90 19.21 -4.99 10.36
N ARG A 91 20.46 -4.53 10.47
CA ARG A 91 20.94 -3.67 11.57
C ARG A 91 20.16 -2.37 11.70
N ASN A 92 19.77 -1.80 10.58
CA ASN A 92 19.03 -0.54 10.51
C ASN A 92 17.52 -0.71 10.70
N SER A 93 17.03 -1.93 10.96
CA SER A 93 15.60 -2.19 11.22
C SER A 93 15.24 -1.98 12.70
N PRO A 94 14.60 -0.85 13.08
CA PRO A 94 14.16 -0.64 14.45
C PRO A 94 13.05 -1.62 14.83
N LYS A 95 12.20 -2.03 13.89
CA LYS A 95 11.07 -2.95 14.15
C LYS A 95 11.55 -4.32 14.63
N ILE A 96 12.56 -4.88 13.98
CA ILE A 96 13.14 -6.18 14.40
C ILE A 96 13.89 -6.02 15.74
N ARG A 97 14.70 -4.97 15.88
CA ARG A 97 15.42 -4.70 17.13
C ARG A 97 14.47 -4.55 18.31
N ASN A 98 13.34 -3.85 18.13
CA ASN A 98 12.34 -3.64 19.18
C ASN A 98 11.70 -4.95 19.64
N VAL A 99 11.53 -5.93 18.76
CA VAL A 99 11.04 -7.27 19.15
C VAL A 99 12.05 -7.99 20.04
N PHE A 100 13.34 -7.92 19.71
CA PHE A 100 14.41 -8.51 20.52
C PHE A 100 14.80 -7.70 21.76
N ALA A 101 14.25 -6.50 21.93
CA ALA A 101 14.44 -5.71 23.15
C ALA A 101 13.87 -6.43 24.39
N ASP A 102 12.93 -7.37 24.22
CA ASP A 102 12.53 -8.29 25.27
C ASP A 102 13.53 -9.46 25.41
N PRO A 103 14.16 -9.64 26.59
CA PRO A 103 15.09 -10.74 26.86
C PRO A 103 14.52 -12.16 26.70
N HIS A 104 13.21 -12.32 26.72
CA HIS A 104 12.56 -13.63 26.63
C HIS A 104 12.30 -14.07 25.19
N VAL A 105 12.34 -13.14 24.22
CA VAL A 105 12.10 -13.44 22.82
C VAL A 105 13.28 -14.22 22.24
N ARG A 106 12.97 -15.38 21.64
CA ARG A 106 13.96 -16.29 21.04
C ARG A 106 13.98 -16.25 19.52
N GLU A 107 12.86 -15.87 18.92
CA GLU A 107 12.67 -15.77 17.48
C GLU A 107 11.89 -14.49 17.17
N CYS A 108 12.18 -13.90 16.03
CA CYS A 108 11.40 -12.81 15.47
C CYS A 108 11.00 -13.20 14.05
N VAL A 109 9.72 -13.11 13.74
CA VAL A 109 9.17 -13.26 12.40
C VAL A 109 8.82 -11.88 11.87
N PHE A 110 9.15 -11.59 10.62
CA PHE A 110 8.96 -10.26 10.03
C PHE A 110 8.60 -10.33 8.56
N LEU A 111 7.98 -9.24 8.10
CA LEU A 111 7.65 -9.03 6.69
C LEU A 111 8.71 -8.17 6.03
N LEU A 112 9.35 -8.70 4.99
CA LEU A 112 10.26 -7.99 4.11
C LEU A 112 9.51 -7.59 2.83
N THR A 113 9.55 -6.31 2.50
CA THR A 113 8.96 -5.72 1.30
C THR A 113 10.04 -5.04 0.47
N MET A 114 10.04 -5.24 -0.85
CA MET A 114 11.05 -4.72 -1.78
C MET A 114 10.42 -4.34 -3.12
N HIS A 115 11.05 -3.43 -3.85
CA HIS A 115 10.73 -3.22 -5.26
C HIS A 115 11.49 -4.22 -6.13
N ARG A 116 10.77 -5.01 -6.92
CA ARG A 116 11.38 -5.84 -7.96
C ARG A 116 11.69 -4.98 -9.18
N ARG A 117 12.93 -5.05 -9.66
CA ARG A 117 13.36 -4.43 -10.91
C ARG A 117 13.86 -5.51 -11.87
N GLU A 118 13.38 -5.46 -13.10
CA GLU A 118 13.94 -6.25 -14.20
C GLU A 118 14.69 -5.34 -15.16
N TYR A 119 15.83 -5.80 -15.63
CA TYR A 119 16.67 -5.06 -16.57
C TYR A 119 17.50 -6.01 -17.41
N VAL A 120 17.97 -5.51 -18.55
CA VAL A 120 18.80 -6.27 -19.48
C VAL A 120 20.27 -6.02 -19.15
N ILE A 121 21.05 -7.10 -19.06
CA ILE A 121 22.51 -7.07 -18.97
C ILE A 121 23.12 -7.77 -20.18
N PHE A 122 24.39 -7.49 -20.44
CA PHE A 122 25.18 -8.20 -21.44
C PHE A 122 26.14 -9.14 -20.73
N GLY A 123 25.86 -10.45 -20.84
CA GLY A 123 26.61 -11.49 -20.17
C GLY A 123 27.31 -12.44 -21.13
N THR A 124 27.85 -13.50 -20.56
CA THR A 124 28.43 -14.62 -21.30
C THR A 124 27.53 -15.84 -21.19
N GLU A 125 27.26 -16.49 -22.31
CA GLU A 125 26.53 -17.75 -22.36
C GLU A 125 27.42 -18.86 -22.95
N ILE A 126 27.30 -20.07 -22.42
CA ILE A 126 27.99 -21.25 -22.93
C ILE A 126 26.97 -22.07 -23.71
N GLU A 127 27.16 -22.18 -25.02
CA GLU A 127 26.33 -22.99 -25.92
C GLU A 127 27.18 -24.16 -26.43
N GLY A 128 27.06 -25.32 -25.77
CA GLY A 128 27.92 -26.48 -26.03
C GLY A 128 29.36 -26.22 -25.57
N GLU A 129 30.32 -26.23 -26.51
CA GLU A 129 31.73 -25.89 -26.27
C GLU A 129 32.06 -24.43 -26.62
N MET A 130 31.11 -23.65 -27.13
CA MET A 130 31.32 -22.26 -27.54
C MET A 130 30.91 -21.27 -26.44
N ILE A 131 31.82 -20.35 -26.11
CA ILE A 131 31.54 -19.21 -25.23
C ILE A 131 31.09 -18.03 -26.09
N ARG A 132 29.84 -17.62 -25.94
CA ARG A 132 29.30 -16.40 -26.56
C ARG A 132 29.42 -15.25 -25.56
N ARG A 133 29.99 -14.13 -26.00
CA ARG A 133 30.09 -12.88 -25.24
C ARG A 133 29.03 -11.88 -25.72
N ASP A 134 28.71 -10.92 -24.87
CA ASP A 134 27.74 -9.85 -25.13
C ASP A 134 26.33 -10.36 -25.46
N VAL A 135 25.93 -11.45 -24.80
CA VAL A 135 24.56 -12.00 -24.93
C VAL A 135 23.62 -11.20 -24.03
N MET A 136 22.53 -10.69 -24.60
CA MET A 136 21.47 -10.05 -23.83
C MET A 136 20.83 -11.07 -22.88
N GLN A 137 20.83 -10.75 -21.60
CA GLN A 137 20.26 -11.57 -20.53
C GLN A 137 19.33 -10.70 -19.68
N ASP A 138 18.18 -11.24 -19.32
CA ASP A 138 17.27 -10.57 -18.39
C ASP A 138 17.73 -10.85 -16.96
N ALA A 139 17.96 -9.81 -16.18
CA ALA A 139 18.29 -9.90 -14.76
C ALA A 139 17.14 -9.35 -13.91
N VAL A 140 16.97 -9.93 -12.72
CA VAL A 140 16.07 -9.46 -11.68
C VAL A 140 16.87 -9.03 -10.46
N GLU A 141 16.45 -7.94 -9.83
CA GLU A 141 17.03 -7.41 -8.61
C GLU A 141 15.90 -6.95 -7.69
N PHE A 142 16.14 -7.04 -6.38
CA PHE A 142 15.22 -6.57 -5.35
C PHE A 142 15.86 -5.40 -4.60
N ARG A 143 15.21 -4.25 -4.64
CA ARG A 143 15.71 -2.99 -4.05
C ARG A 143 14.80 -2.50 -2.94
N ASP A 144 15.25 -1.48 -2.23
CA ASP A 144 14.50 -0.78 -1.19
C ASP A 144 14.00 -1.72 -0.08
N HIS A 145 14.90 -2.53 0.47
CA HIS A 145 14.61 -3.46 1.55
C HIS A 145 13.98 -2.77 2.74
N ASN A 146 12.69 -3.01 2.94
CA ASN A 146 11.94 -2.46 4.06
C ASN A 146 11.35 -3.58 4.91
N PHE A 147 11.62 -3.54 6.21
CA PHE A 147 11.09 -4.46 7.20
C PHE A 147 9.76 -3.93 7.74
N SER A 148 8.70 -4.12 6.98
CA SER A 148 7.41 -3.44 7.20
C SER A 148 6.72 -3.82 8.51
N ALA A 149 6.89 -5.05 8.99
CA ALA A 149 6.32 -5.55 10.24
C ALA A 149 7.22 -6.60 10.89
N ALA A 150 7.19 -6.72 12.22
CA ALA A 150 7.96 -7.70 12.98
C ALA A 150 7.20 -8.10 14.25
N ALA A 151 7.26 -9.37 14.63
CA ALA A 151 6.64 -9.90 15.84
C ALA A 151 7.43 -11.09 16.43
N PRO A 152 7.22 -11.44 17.71
CA PRO A 152 7.84 -12.61 18.36
C PRO A 152 7.40 -13.97 17.83
N SER A 153 6.26 -14.04 17.12
CA SER A 153 5.70 -15.28 16.61
C SER A 153 5.01 -15.07 15.25
N LEU A 154 4.87 -16.15 14.47
CA LEU A 154 4.17 -16.10 13.19
C LEU A 154 2.69 -15.73 13.37
N ALA A 155 2.04 -16.25 14.42
CA ALA A 155 0.64 -15.91 14.72
C ALA A 155 0.46 -14.42 14.99
N GLU A 156 1.32 -13.84 15.84
CA GLU A 156 1.29 -12.39 16.12
C GLU A 156 1.63 -11.55 14.89
N LEU A 157 2.56 -12.01 14.05
CA LEU A 157 2.84 -11.33 12.78
C LEU A 157 1.61 -11.35 11.87
N ARG A 158 0.93 -12.49 11.73
CA ARG A 158 -0.28 -12.61 10.88
C ARG A 158 -1.41 -11.70 11.37
N ASP A 159 -1.62 -11.61 12.68
CA ASP A 159 -2.58 -10.67 13.27
C ASP A 159 -2.20 -9.22 12.99
N LEU A 160 -0.91 -8.88 13.17
CA LEU A 160 -0.40 -7.53 12.88
C LEU A 160 -0.53 -7.15 11.41
N LEU A 161 -0.26 -8.08 10.49
CA LEU A 161 -0.41 -7.85 9.05
C LEU A 161 -1.89 -7.68 8.66
N THR A 162 -2.78 -8.49 9.24
CA THR A 162 -4.23 -8.35 9.06
C THR A 162 -4.68 -6.96 9.51
N GLU A 163 -4.24 -6.51 10.70
CA GLU A 163 -4.57 -5.19 11.22
C GLU A 163 -4.07 -4.08 10.28
N ASN A 164 -2.82 -4.16 9.84
CA ASN A 164 -2.22 -3.16 8.95
C ASN A 164 -2.96 -3.04 7.62
N VAL A 165 -3.38 -4.15 7.02
CA VAL A 165 -4.13 -4.15 5.75
C VAL A 165 -5.50 -3.49 5.94
N VAL A 166 -6.21 -3.84 7.00
CA VAL A 166 -7.55 -3.26 7.27
C VAL A 166 -7.46 -1.77 7.58
N LEU A 167 -6.45 -1.34 8.33
CA LEU A 167 -6.21 0.08 8.60
C LEU A 167 -5.83 0.84 7.33
N PHE A 168 -4.96 0.27 6.49
CA PHE A 168 -4.64 0.85 5.19
C PHE A 168 -5.91 1.07 4.36
N LEU A 169 -6.78 0.06 4.27
CA LEU A 169 -8.05 0.18 3.55
C LEU A 169 -8.97 1.25 4.15
N ALA A 170 -9.05 1.33 5.47
CA ALA A 170 -9.86 2.33 6.15
C ALA A 170 -9.33 3.77 5.92
N ASP A 171 -8.01 3.94 5.81
CA ASP A 171 -7.36 5.24 5.57
C ASP A 171 -7.50 5.72 4.11
N LEU A 172 -7.81 4.83 3.16
CA LEU A 172 -8.00 5.21 1.75
C LEU A 172 -9.18 6.15 1.52
N ALA A 173 -10.28 5.98 2.26
CA ALA A 173 -11.45 6.86 2.13
C ALA A 173 -11.13 8.29 2.57
N PRO A 174 -10.63 8.54 3.80
CA PRO A 174 -10.22 9.88 4.24
C PRO A 174 -9.22 10.57 3.30
N GLU A 175 -8.24 9.84 2.75
CA GLU A 175 -7.31 10.43 1.78
C GLU A 175 -8.01 10.82 0.47
N ARG A 176 -8.98 10.04 -0.01
CA ARG A 176 -9.82 10.43 -1.17
C ARG A 176 -10.62 11.70 -0.87
N LEU A 177 -11.31 11.74 0.26
CA LEU A 177 -12.07 12.92 0.70
C LEU A 177 -11.16 14.17 0.84
N ARG A 178 -9.95 14.01 1.38
CA ARG A 178 -8.98 15.12 1.54
C ARG A 178 -8.43 15.61 0.20
N ARG A 179 -8.18 14.69 -0.74
CA ARG A 179 -7.78 15.03 -2.13
C ARG A 179 -8.90 15.83 -2.81
N ASP A 180 -10.14 15.37 -2.71
CA ASP A 180 -11.31 16.05 -3.29
C ASP A 180 -11.48 17.47 -2.72
N GLU A 181 -11.30 17.65 -1.41
CA GLU A 181 -11.39 18.97 -0.78
C GLU A 181 -10.24 19.91 -1.21
N THR A 182 -9.04 19.36 -1.43
CA THR A 182 -7.90 20.11 -1.98
C THR A 182 -8.20 20.58 -3.39
N VAL A 183 -8.70 19.70 -4.25
CA VAL A 183 -9.10 20.02 -5.62
C VAL A 183 -10.22 21.06 -5.62
N ARG A 184 -11.23 20.92 -4.75
CA ARG A 184 -12.30 21.91 -4.57
C ARG A 184 -11.75 23.28 -4.20
N THR A 185 -10.83 23.35 -3.24
CA THR A 185 -10.21 24.61 -2.80
C THR A 185 -9.45 25.28 -3.95
N GLN A 186 -8.72 24.50 -4.76
CA GLN A 186 -8.03 25.01 -5.94
C GLN A 186 -8.99 25.52 -7.01
N ILE A 187 -10.11 24.82 -7.24
CA ILE A 187 -11.12 25.27 -8.20
C ILE A 187 -11.80 26.55 -7.71
N HIS A 188 -12.19 26.66 -6.44
CA HIS A 188 -12.75 27.90 -5.89
C HIS A 188 -11.78 29.07 -5.97
N HIS A 189 -10.49 28.85 -5.68
CA HIS A 189 -9.49 29.90 -5.86
C HIS A 189 -9.38 30.35 -7.33
N SER A 190 -9.43 29.40 -8.27
CA SER A 190 -9.44 29.69 -9.71
C SER A 190 -10.69 30.45 -10.13
N GLU A 191 -11.85 30.08 -9.58
CA GLU A 191 -13.15 30.73 -9.79
C GLU A 191 -13.12 32.20 -9.32
N GLU A 192 -12.60 32.46 -8.12
CA GLU A 192 -12.46 33.81 -7.56
C GLU A 192 -11.53 34.68 -8.40
N MET A 193 -10.38 34.14 -8.80
CA MET A 193 -9.42 34.82 -9.67
C MET A 193 -10.03 35.15 -11.04
N LEU A 194 -10.75 34.20 -11.64
CA LEU A 194 -11.40 34.40 -12.94
C LEU A 194 -12.56 35.41 -12.85
N LYS A 195 -13.36 35.36 -11.78
CA LYS A 195 -14.40 36.37 -11.49
C LYS A 195 -13.80 37.77 -11.36
N ALA A 196 -12.67 37.91 -10.66
CA ALA A 196 -11.98 39.19 -10.52
C ALA A 196 -11.47 39.70 -11.88
N GLN A 197 -10.85 38.84 -12.69
CA GLN A 197 -10.40 39.19 -14.04
C GLN A 197 -11.55 39.61 -14.96
N MET A 198 -12.66 38.86 -14.95
CA MET A 198 -13.85 39.19 -15.73
C MET A 198 -14.45 40.54 -15.30
N LYS A 199 -14.48 40.84 -14.00
CA LYS A 199 -14.96 42.12 -13.48
C LYS A 199 -14.09 43.28 -13.96
N THR A 200 -12.77 43.14 -13.95
CA THR A 200 -11.84 44.16 -14.49
C THR A 200 -12.00 44.35 -15.99
N LEU A 201 -12.18 43.26 -16.75
CA LEU A 201 -12.45 43.32 -18.18
C LEU A 201 -13.80 44.00 -18.47
N ASP A 202 -14.83 43.73 -17.68
CA ASP A 202 -16.15 44.38 -17.81
C ASP A 202 -16.09 45.87 -17.47
N TYR A 203 -15.33 46.28 -16.44
CA TYR A 203 -15.05 47.69 -16.18
C TYR A 203 -14.32 48.36 -17.36
N ALA A 204 -13.28 47.73 -17.90
CA ALA A 204 -12.54 48.26 -19.06
C ALA A 204 -13.43 48.37 -20.31
N LEU A 205 -14.37 47.43 -20.50
CA LEU A 205 -15.34 47.46 -21.59
C LEU A 205 -16.33 48.62 -21.43
N ARG A 206 -16.79 48.89 -20.20
CA ARG A 206 -17.69 50.01 -19.88
C ARG A 206 -17.02 51.38 -19.98
N GLU A 207 -15.72 51.48 -19.68
CA GLU A 207 -14.93 52.71 -19.85
C GLU A 207 -14.57 52.98 -21.32
N SER A 208 -14.47 51.94 -22.15
CA SER A 208 -14.30 52.09 -23.59
C SER A 208 -15.57 52.64 -24.25
N ARG A 209 -15.46 53.69 -25.08
CA ARG A 209 -16.62 54.34 -25.70
C ARG A 209 -17.47 53.32 -26.49
N PRO A 210 -18.82 53.42 -26.48
CA PRO A 210 -19.73 52.37 -26.96
C PRO A 210 -19.57 51.91 -28.42
N PHE A 211 -18.80 52.63 -29.24
CA PHE A 211 -18.67 52.38 -30.68
C PHE A 211 -17.34 51.74 -31.09
N ALA A 212 -16.43 51.48 -30.15
CA ALA A 212 -15.13 50.88 -30.47
C ALA A 212 -14.55 50.05 -29.31
N ALA A 213 -15.35 49.18 -28.69
CA ALA A 213 -14.78 48.12 -27.87
C ALA A 213 -13.99 47.19 -28.80
N PRO A 214 -12.66 47.01 -28.62
CA PRO A 214 -11.88 46.09 -29.41
C PRO A 214 -12.53 44.69 -29.42
N THR A 215 -12.80 44.12 -30.60
CA THR A 215 -13.19 42.71 -30.78
C THR A 215 -12.41 41.71 -29.89
N PRO A 216 -11.10 41.90 -29.62
CA PRO A 216 -10.37 41.05 -28.67
C PRO A 216 -10.90 41.06 -27.23
N LEU A 217 -11.54 42.13 -26.74
CA LEU A 217 -12.05 42.19 -25.36
C LEU A 217 -13.34 41.39 -25.19
N HIS A 218 -14.28 41.49 -26.15
CA HIS A 218 -15.48 40.65 -26.16
C HIS A 218 -15.12 39.16 -26.26
N ALA A 219 -14.15 38.80 -27.09
CA ALA A 219 -13.66 37.43 -27.19
C ALA A 219 -13.09 36.90 -25.86
N LYS A 220 -12.33 37.74 -25.13
CA LYS A 220 -11.78 37.39 -23.80
C LYS A 220 -12.87 37.20 -22.75
N VAL A 221 -13.92 38.01 -22.76
CA VAL A 221 -15.07 37.83 -21.84
C VAL A 221 -15.80 36.52 -22.14
N SER A 222 -16.09 36.23 -23.42
CA SER A 222 -16.73 34.96 -23.82
C SER A 222 -15.86 33.73 -23.58
N GLN A 223 -14.53 33.87 -23.59
CA GLN A 223 -13.61 32.82 -23.18
C GLN A 223 -13.67 32.59 -21.67
N GLY A 224 -13.61 33.66 -20.87
CA GLY A 224 -13.73 33.57 -19.41
C GLY A 224 -15.05 32.94 -18.95
N THR A 225 -16.17 33.21 -19.63
CA THR A 225 -17.45 32.54 -19.34
C THR A 225 -17.39 31.03 -19.60
N ARG A 226 -16.78 30.59 -20.71
CA ARG A 226 -16.61 29.16 -21.00
C ARG A 226 -15.70 28.46 -19.99
N GLU A 227 -14.63 29.13 -19.57
CA GLU A 227 -13.75 28.62 -18.52
C GLU A 227 -14.48 28.52 -17.17
N MET A 228 -15.34 29.49 -16.84
CA MET A 228 -16.20 29.45 -15.65
C MET A 228 -17.18 28.27 -15.69
N ASP A 229 -17.86 28.05 -16.81
CA ASP A 229 -18.80 26.94 -16.98
C ASP A 229 -18.09 25.59 -16.80
N GLY A 230 -16.87 25.45 -17.35
CA GLY A 230 -16.05 24.24 -17.17
C GLY A 230 -15.58 24.02 -15.73
N LEU A 231 -15.28 25.09 -14.97
CA LEU A 231 -14.95 24.98 -13.54
C LEU A 231 -16.17 24.57 -12.70
N LEU A 232 -17.36 25.11 -13.01
CA LEU A 232 -18.61 24.75 -12.35
C LEU A 232 -19.01 23.30 -12.64
N GLU A 233 -18.82 22.83 -13.87
CA GLU A 233 -19.04 21.43 -14.24
C GLU A 233 -18.10 20.51 -13.44
N ARG A 234 -16.80 20.84 -13.35
CA ARG A 234 -15.84 20.10 -12.52
C ARG A 234 -16.22 20.10 -11.04
N LEU A 235 -16.67 21.22 -10.49
CA LEU A 235 -17.17 21.27 -9.10
C LEU A 235 -18.38 20.37 -8.87
N SER A 236 -19.28 20.26 -9.86
CA SER A 236 -20.48 19.41 -9.76
C SER A 236 -20.14 17.92 -9.76
N THR A 237 -19.01 17.53 -10.34
CA THR A 237 -18.52 16.14 -10.31
C THR A 237 -17.83 15.75 -9.01
N LEU A 238 -17.42 16.72 -8.17
CA LEU A 238 -16.77 16.47 -6.89
C LEU A 238 -17.82 16.28 -5.78
N SER A 239 -17.67 15.24 -4.96
CA SER A 239 -18.61 14.92 -3.88
C SER A 239 -18.75 16.08 -2.88
N ALA A 240 -19.99 16.53 -2.61
CA ALA A 240 -20.25 17.66 -1.72
C ALA A 240 -19.64 17.47 -0.32
N LYS A 241 -19.14 18.57 0.26
CA LYS A 241 -18.57 18.79 1.61
C LYS A 241 -18.74 17.62 2.59
N SER A 242 -17.64 17.15 3.18
CA SER A 242 -17.56 15.95 4.04
C SER A 242 -18.71 15.82 5.04
N ASP A 243 -19.68 14.99 4.68
CA ASP A 243 -20.73 14.48 5.56
C ASP A 243 -20.18 13.21 6.23
N PRO A 244 -20.19 13.09 7.57
CA PRO A 244 -19.77 11.88 8.28
C PRO A 244 -20.46 10.61 7.76
N MET A 245 -21.71 10.70 7.31
CA MET A 245 -22.44 9.56 6.75
C MET A 245 -21.89 9.13 5.37
N LYS A 246 -21.42 10.08 4.56
CA LYS A 246 -20.75 9.76 3.29
C LYS A 246 -19.37 9.16 3.53
N CYS A 247 -18.61 9.68 4.51
CA CYS A 247 -17.33 9.10 4.90
C CYS A 247 -17.51 7.65 5.36
N LEU A 248 -18.50 7.37 6.21
CA LEU A 248 -18.84 6.00 6.60
C LEU A 248 -19.20 5.13 5.40
N GLN A 249 -19.99 5.64 4.45
CA GLN A 249 -20.36 4.86 3.27
C GLN A 249 -19.13 4.55 2.39
N GLU A 250 -18.24 5.52 2.16
CA GLU A 250 -17.00 5.30 1.40
C GLU A 250 -16.07 4.31 2.09
N VAL A 251 -15.87 4.42 3.40
CA VAL A 251 -15.09 3.45 4.20
C VAL A 251 -15.71 2.05 4.06
N ARG A 252 -17.04 1.93 4.15
CA ARG A 252 -17.72 0.64 3.99
C ARG A 252 -17.56 0.08 2.58
N ASP A 253 -17.69 0.89 1.55
CA ASP A 253 -17.56 0.44 0.16
C ASP A 253 -16.16 -0.09 -0.12
N ILE A 254 -15.12 0.56 0.43
CA ILE A 254 -13.73 0.11 0.34
C ILE A 254 -13.51 -1.19 1.12
N LEU A 255 -13.98 -1.27 2.36
CA LEU A 255 -13.80 -2.44 3.23
C LEU A 255 -14.62 -3.66 2.77
N LEU A 256 -15.74 -3.46 2.07
CA LEU A 256 -16.55 -4.54 1.48
C LEU A 256 -15.99 -5.03 0.14
N ALA A 257 -15.10 -4.27 -0.50
CA ALA A 257 -14.45 -4.65 -1.75
C ALA A 257 -12.92 -4.47 -1.70
N PRO A 258 -12.23 -5.07 -0.71
CA PRO A 258 -10.81 -4.84 -0.46
C PRO A 258 -9.91 -5.23 -1.64
N GLN A 259 -10.33 -6.22 -2.44
CA GLN A 259 -9.61 -6.71 -3.61
C GLN A 259 -9.37 -5.68 -4.71
N HIS A 260 -10.13 -4.58 -4.75
CA HIS A 260 -9.90 -3.50 -5.71
C HIS A 260 -8.75 -2.57 -5.30
N HIS A 261 -8.30 -2.67 -4.05
CA HIS A 261 -7.35 -1.73 -3.45
C HIS A 261 -6.05 -2.40 -3.02
N VAL A 262 -6.14 -3.65 -2.56
CA VAL A 262 -5.01 -4.48 -2.15
C VAL A 262 -5.21 -5.89 -2.67
N ARG A 263 -4.25 -6.40 -3.44
CA ARG A 263 -4.27 -7.78 -3.93
C ARG A 263 -2.89 -8.39 -3.86
N LEU A 264 -2.86 -9.72 -3.74
CA LEU A 264 -1.64 -10.50 -3.78
C LEU A 264 -1.57 -11.22 -5.12
N GLU A 265 -0.48 -11.03 -5.85
CA GLU A 265 -0.22 -11.70 -7.13
C GLU A 265 0.95 -12.66 -6.96
N ALA A 266 0.75 -13.94 -7.25
CA ALA A 266 1.83 -14.92 -7.25
C ALA A 266 2.74 -14.71 -8.47
N VAL A 267 4.04 -14.61 -8.22
CA VAL A 267 5.07 -14.45 -9.25
C VAL A 267 6.01 -15.64 -9.21
N GLU A 268 6.23 -16.23 -10.38
CA GLU A 268 7.10 -17.39 -10.56
C GLU A 268 8.18 -17.06 -11.59
N MET A 269 9.42 -17.41 -11.29
CA MET A 269 10.53 -17.24 -12.22
C MET A 269 11.65 -18.24 -11.94
N GLN A 270 12.50 -18.49 -12.94
CA GLN A 270 13.70 -19.29 -12.80
C GLN A 270 14.93 -18.40 -12.92
N VAL A 271 15.74 -18.39 -11.86
CA VAL A 271 16.83 -17.43 -11.69
C VAL A 271 18.12 -18.19 -11.40
N GLY A 272 19.14 -17.95 -12.21
CA GLY A 272 20.50 -18.41 -12.01
C GLY A 272 21.26 -17.54 -11.02
N ASP A 273 22.58 -17.58 -11.09
CA ASP A 273 23.40 -16.75 -10.22
C ASP A 273 23.22 -15.25 -10.54
N PHE A 274 23.39 -14.40 -9.52
CA PHE A 274 23.31 -12.94 -9.62
C PHE A 274 21.99 -12.39 -10.19
N GLY A 275 20.87 -13.11 -10.01
CA GLY A 275 19.58 -12.63 -10.47
C GLY A 275 19.31 -12.84 -11.97
N VAL A 276 20.17 -13.54 -12.70
CA VAL A 276 19.98 -13.73 -14.16
C VAL A 276 18.90 -14.77 -14.44
N LYS A 277 17.86 -14.42 -15.19
CA LYS A 277 16.81 -15.34 -15.60
C LYS A 277 17.37 -16.43 -16.51
N SER A 278 17.11 -17.69 -16.17
CA SER A 278 17.61 -18.84 -16.93
C SER A 278 16.67 -20.03 -16.82
N LYS A 279 16.53 -20.80 -17.90
CA LYS A 279 15.73 -22.04 -17.96
C LYS A 279 16.27 -23.18 -17.09
N THR A 280 17.52 -23.08 -16.66
CA THR A 280 18.16 -24.04 -15.74
C THR A 280 18.42 -23.43 -14.38
N GLY A 281 17.93 -22.20 -14.15
CA GLY A 281 18.04 -21.50 -12.89
C GLY A 281 17.19 -22.15 -11.80
N LYS A 282 17.39 -21.69 -10.57
CA LYS A 282 16.58 -22.10 -9.42
C LYS A 282 15.19 -21.50 -9.57
N PHE A 283 14.17 -22.35 -9.40
CA PHE A 283 12.79 -21.88 -9.38
C PHE A 283 12.52 -21.12 -8.09
N ILE A 284 12.02 -19.89 -8.22
CA ILE A 284 11.57 -19.07 -7.12
C ILE A 284 10.10 -18.70 -7.33
N ARG A 285 9.34 -18.79 -6.24
CA ARG A 285 7.96 -18.34 -6.17
C ARG A 285 7.83 -17.42 -4.98
N PHE A 286 7.23 -16.27 -5.22
CA PHE A 286 6.95 -15.27 -4.20
C PHE A 286 5.67 -14.52 -4.55
N HIS A 287 5.27 -13.60 -3.71
CA HIS A 287 4.08 -12.80 -3.92
C HIS A 287 4.43 -11.32 -4.11
N GLU A 288 3.73 -10.65 -5.01
CA GLU A 288 3.70 -9.20 -5.09
C GLU A 288 2.41 -8.68 -4.49
N CYS A 289 2.53 -7.80 -3.49
CA CYS A 289 1.42 -7.02 -3.01
C CYS A 289 1.24 -5.83 -3.95
N VAL A 290 0.07 -5.74 -4.57
CA VAL A 290 -0.31 -4.60 -5.42
C VAL A 290 -1.21 -3.67 -4.62
N LEU A 291 -0.76 -2.44 -4.46
CA LEU A 291 -1.40 -1.40 -3.66
C LEU A 291 -1.84 -0.24 -4.57
N GLY A 292 -3.10 0.20 -4.44
CA GLY A 292 -3.58 1.45 -5.02
C GLY A 292 -3.26 1.64 -6.52
N ASP A 293 -2.51 2.70 -6.85
CA ASP A 293 -2.14 3.17 -8.19
C ASP A 293 -1.07 2.28 -8.89
N ASP A 294 -1.19 0.95 -8.75
CA ASP A 294 -0.28 -0.08 -9.27
C ASP A 294 1.14 -0.11 -8.65
N GLU A 295 1.31 0.34 -7.41
CA GLU A 295 2.55 0.09 -6.68
C GLU A 295 2.68 -1.42 -6.40
N ARG A 296 3.83 -1.99 -6.77
CA ARG A 296 4.11 -3.43 -6.65
C ARG A 296 5.29 -3.65 -5.72
N LEU A 297 5.01 -4.29 -4.59
CA LEU A 297 6.03 -4.66 -3.61
C LEU A 297 6.13 -6.18 -3.57
N ALA A 298 7.32 -6.71 -3.83
CA ALA A 298 7.61 -8.11 -3.58
C ALA A 298 7.64 -8.35 -2.06
N VAL A 299 6.89 -9.34 -1.59
CA VAL A 299 6.63 -9.59 -0.17
C VAL A 299 7.14 -10.97 0.21
N PHE A 300 7.90 -11.02 1.30
CA PHE A 300 8.40 -12.27 1.87
C PHE A 300 8.29 -12.25 3.39
N MET A 301 7.83 -13.35 3.97
CA MET A 301 7.95 -13.58 5.41
C MET A 301 9.29 -14.24 5.71
N ALA A 302 10.01 -13.71 6.68
CA ALA A 302 11.27 -14.26 7.14
C ALA A 302 11.29 -14.39 8.65
N SER A 303 12.13 -15.27 9.19
CA SER A 303 12.40 -15.33 10.62
C SER A 303 13.89 -15.28 10.93
N MET A 304 14.22 -14.77 12.11
CA MET A 304 15.57 -14.69 12.64
C MET A 304 15.55 -15.09 14.11
N ASP A 305 16.58 -15.79 14.56
CA ASP A 305 16.73 -16.18 15.97
C ASP A 305 17.51 -15.13 16.78
N ARG A 306 17.49 -15.29 18.11
CA ARG A 306 18.21 -14.40 19.04
C ARG A 306 19.72 -14.45 18.85
N ASP A 307 20.30 -15.59 18.48
CA ASP A 307 21.74 -15.72 18.22
C ASP A 307 22.19 -14.78 17.08
N ASN A 308 21.40 -14.74 16.01
CA ASN A 308 21.61 -13.84 14.89
C ASN A 308 21.35 -12.38 15.30
N ALA A 309 20.32 -12.13 16.12
CA ALA A 309 20.05 -10.79 16.66
C ALA A 309 21.21 -10.24 17.52
N LEU A 310 21.77 -11.03 18.44
CA LEU A 310 22.90 -10.64 19.29
C LEU A 310 24.17 -10.36 18.46
N TYR A 311 24.33 -11.03 17.32
CA TYR A 311 25.41 -10.70 16.39
C TYR A 311 25.23 -9.33 15.72
N LEU A 312 23.99 -8.92 15.45
CA LEU A 312 23.69 -7.60 14.87
C LEU A 312 23.71 -6.49 15.93
N TRP A 313 23.19 -6.78 17.12
CA TRP A 313 23.04 -5.87 18.25
C TRP A 313 23.57 -6.52 19.54
N PRO A 314 24.90 -6.47 19.78
CA PRO A 314 25.50 -7.05 20.98
C PRO A 314 25.02 -6.42 22.29
N ASP A 315 24.45 -5.22 22.23
CA ASP A 315 23.87 -4.50 23.37
C ASP A 315 22.57 -5.15 23.91
N LEU A 316 22.01 -6.13 23.20
CA LEU A 316 20.83 -6.90 23.63
C LEU A 316 21.16 -8.12 24.52
N GLU A 317 22.42 -8.31 24.91
CA GLU A 317 22.87 -9.37 25.84
C GLU A 317 22.42 -9.17 27.30
N GLY A 318 21.62 -8.13 27.59
CA GLY A 318 21.10 -7.78 28.92
C GLY A 318 20.04 -8.73 29.47
#